data_AF-A0A6P9AXP8-F1
#
_entry.id   AF-A0A6P9AXP8-F1
#
_cell.length_a   1.000
_cell.length_b   1.000
_cell.length_c   1.000
_cell.angle_alpha   90.00
_cell.angle_beta   90.00
_cell.angle_gamma   90.00
#
_symmetry.space_group_name_H-M   'P 1'
#
loop_
_entity.id
_entity.type
_entity.pdbx_description
1 polymer ?
#
loop_
_entity_poly.entity_id
_entity_poly.type
_entity_poly.pdbx_seq_one_letter_code
_entity_poly.pdbx_strand_id
1 'polypeptide(L)'
;LALKTAFPLKTDEQILELLDAAGFKPNVGSIMYKLLFLEDDEGKTEPLITKLRNQYVTEKQTYLNDLRAELGTVVDVRPDDLRAAFCIIDHGLTEQTLESYLSYAYQVPKEQLDPAVSIPIEILMQRLMTGDIHRQGAAVGQPQHAPPPHTAEETDHSGI
;
A
#
# COMPACT_ATOMS: atom_id res chain seq x y z
N LEU A 1 2.24 11.25 14.06
CA LEU A 1 3.70 11.20 13.77
C LEU A 1 3.90 11.52 12.30
N ALA A 2 4.87 12.38 11.93
CA ALA A 2 5.06 12.82 10.54
C ALA A 2 5.21 11.65 9.54
N LEU A 3 5.89 10.56 9.92
CA LEU A 3 5.99 9.36 9.07
C LEU A 3 4.64 8.68 8.83
N LYS A 4 3.76 8.60 9.83
CA LYS A 4 2.41 8.03 9.64
C LYS A 4 1.54 8.92 8.76
N THR A 5 1.75 10.23 8.80
CA THR A 5 1.09 11.18 7.89
C THR A 5 1.61 11.04 6.45
N ALA A 6 2.93 10.87 6.28
CA ALA A 6 3.55 10.69 4.96
C ALA A 6 3.27 9.30 4.37
N PHE A 7 3.15 8.27 5.21
CA PHE A 7 2.92 6.88 4.82
C PHE A 7 1.69 6.32 5.53
N PRO A 8 0.48 6.77 5.15
CA PRO A 8 -0.75 6.43 5.85
C PRO A 8 -1.07 4.92 5.81
N LEU A 9 -0.61 4.21 4.78
CA LEU A 9 -0.88 2.79 4.58
C LEU A 9 0.12 1.86 5.27
N LYS A 10 1.23 2.37 5.80
CA LYS A 10 2.23 1.55 6.48
C LYS A 10 1.72 1.09 7.83
N THR A 11 1.96 -0.17 8.18
CA THR A 11 1.70 -0.70 9.52
C THR A 11 2.58 -0.01 10.56
N ASP A 12 2.20 -0.09 11.83
CA ASP A 12 3.00 0.52 12.89
C ASP A 12 4.39 -0.12 12.99
N GLU A 13 4.50 -1.42 12.72
CA GLU A 13 5.77 -2.13 12.60
C GLU A 13 6.64 -1.54 11.47
N GLN A 14 6.08 -1.37 10.27
CA GLN A 14 6.81 -0.76 9.16
C GLN A 14 7.25 0.67 9.47
N ILE A 15 6.45 1.44 10.22
CA ILE A 15 6.83 2.78 10.67
C ILE A 15 7.97 2.73 11.69
N LEU A 16 7.94 1.80 12.65
CA LEU A 16 9.00 1.61 13.64
C LEU A 16 10.32 1.21 12.96
N GLU A 17 10.26 0.32 11.98
CA GLU A 17 11.42 -0.06 11.18
C GLU A 17 12.05 1.14 10.45
N LEU A 18 11.24 2.07 9.93
CA LEU A 18 11.73 3.29 9.30
C LEU A 18 12.34 4.26 10.31
N LEU A 19 11.76 4.36 11.52
CA LEU A 19 12.33 5.16 12.59
C LEU A 19 13.69 4.61 13.02
N ASP A 20 13.80 3.30 13.20
CA ASP A 20 15.06 2.64 13.55
C ASP A 20 16.12 2.88 12.47
N ALA A 21 15.77 2.70 11.20
CA ALA A 21 16.66 2.98 10.08
C ALA A 21 17.03 4.48 9.95
N ALA A 22 16.19 5.40 10.43
CA ALA A 22 16.51 6.83 10.51
C ALA A 22 17.40 7.18 11.73
N GLY A 23 17.78 6.19 12.55
CA GLY A 23 18.51 6.38 13.80
C GLY A 23 17.69 7.14 14.83
N PHE A 24 16.39 6.90 14.89
CA PHE A 24 15.52 7.52 15.88
C PHE A 24 15.97 7.16 17.29
N LYS A 25 16.08 8.18 18.14
CA LYS A 25 16.50 8.05 19.54
C LYS A 25 15.32 8.41 20.45
N PRO A 26 14.61 7.41 21.02
CA PRO A 26 13.38 7.65 21.79
C PRO A 26 13.57 8.57 22.99
N ASN A 27 14.75 8.55 23.60
CA ASN A 27 15.11 9.37 24.76
C ASN A 27 15.19 10.88 24.46
N VAL A 28 15.51 11.25 23.22
CA VAL A 28 15.64 12.65 22.79
C VAL A 28 14.63 13.05 21.72
N GLY A 29 13.78 12.11 21.28
CA GLY A 29 12.73 12.36 20.29
C GLY A 29 13.26 12.84 18.93
N SER A 30 14.50 12.48 18.56
CA SER A 30 15.16 12.98 17.36
C SER A 30 15.71 11.86 16.47
N ILE A 31 15.84 12.16 15.19
CA ILE A 31 16.46 11.30 14.18
C ILE A 31 17.87 11.80 13.84
N MET A 32 18.72 10.90 13.34
CA MET A 32 20.06 11.26 12.90
C MET A 32 20.03 11.66 11.42
N TYR A 33 19.93 12.95 11.13
CA TYR A 33 19.84 13.47 9.76
C TYR A 33 20.92 12.92 8.80
N LYS A 34 22.14 12.67 9.30
CA LYS A 34 23.23 12.08 8.51
C LYS A 34 22.89 10.67 7.98
N LEU A 35 22.08 9.90 8.71
CA LEU A 35 21.69 8.54 8.32
C LEU A 35 20.59 8.50 7.26
N LEU A 36 19.92 9.62 6.99
CA LEU A 36 18.84 9.65 6.00
C LEU A 36 19.35 9.48 4.56
N PHE A 37 20.59 9.93 4.32
CA PHE A 37 21.25 9.94 3.01
C PHE A 37 22.66 9.37 3.11
N LEU A 38 22.90 8.47 4.07
CA LEU A 38 24.20 7.84 4.19
C LEU A 38 24.39 6.94 2.96
N GLU A 39 25.53 7.08 2.30
CA GLU A 39 25.97 6.18 1.25
C GLU A 39 27.23 5.46 1.74
N ASP A 40 27.37 4.19 1.39
CA ASP A 40 28.63 3.48 1.58
C ASP A 40 29.70 3.95 0.57
N ASP A 41 30.90 3.40 0.66
CA ASP A 41 32.03 3.78 -0.19
C ASP A 41 31.79 3.45 -1.69
N GLU A 42 30.78 2.64 -2.00
CA GLU A 42 30.35 2.29 -3.36
C GLU A 42 29.19 3.18 -3.85
N GLY A 43 28.73 4.14 -3.04
CA GLY A 43 27.61 5.04 -3.34
C GLY A 43 26.24 4.41 -3.11
N LYS A 44 26.16 3.28 -2.40
CA LYS A 44 24.89 2.61 -2.12
C LYS A 44 24.24 3.22 -0.88
N THR A 45 22.98 3.60 -1.03
CA THR A 45 22.20 4.24 0.04
C THR A 45 21.93 3.29 1.21
N GLU A 46 22.25 3.70 2.42
CA GLU A 46 22.09 2.96 3.68
C GLU A 46 21.44 3.85 4.75
N PRO A 47 20.84 3.28 5.81
CA PRO A 47 19.96 2.12 5.84
C PRO A 47 18.49 2.50 5.54
N LEU A 48 18.09 3.77 5.71
CA LEU A 48 16.71 4.21 5.56
C LEU A 48 16.17 4.04 4.14
N ILE A 49 16.91 4.51 3.12
CA ILE A 49 16.47 4.43 1.71
C ILE A 49 16.34 2.97 1.26
N THR A 50 17.28 2.12 1.68
CA THR A 50 17.20 0.68 1.42
C THR A 50 15.95 0.07 2.06
N LYS A 51 15.65 0.43 3.31
CA LYS A 51 14.45 -0.06 4.00
C LYS A 51 13.16 0.42 3.33
N LEU A 52 13.08 1.70 2.93
CA LEU A 52 11.95 2.26 2.18
C LEU A 52 11.73 1.52 0.86
N ARG A 53 12.79 1.27 0.09
CA ARG A 53 12.73 0.55 -1.19
C ARG A 53 12.22 -0.88 -0.99
N ASN A 54 12.74 -1.58 0.02
CA ASN A 54 12.32 -2.95 0.32
C ASN A 54 10.84 -3.00 0.72
N GLN A 55 10.38 -2.07 1.57
CA GLN A 55 8.97 -1.99 1.93
C GLN A 55 8.11 -1.68 0.70
N TYR A 56 8.51 -0.75 -0.16
CA TYR A 56 7.79 -0.42 -1.40
C TYR A 56 7.65 -1.62 -2.35
N VAL A 57 8.72 -2.41 -2.54
CA VAL A 57 8.69 -3.62 -3.38
C VAL A 57 7.73 -4.66 -2.80
N THR A 58 7.78 -4.90 -1.49
CA THR A 58 6.87 -5.83 -0.82
C THR A 58 5.42 -5.37 -0.90
N GLU A 59 5.16 -4.08 -0.65
CA GLU A 59 3.82 -3.49 -0.73
C GLU A 59 3.21 -3.63 -2.13
N LYS A 60 4.00 -3.35 -3.16
CA LYS A 60 3.59 -3.53 -4.56
C LYS A 60 3.30 -5.00 -4.87
N GLN A 61 4.15 -5.93 -4.43
CA GLN A 61 3.94 -7.35 -4.67
C GLN A 61 2.64 -7.82 -4.01
N THR A 62 2.37 -7.41 -2.77
CA THR A 62 1.12 -7.70 -2.08
C THR A 62 -0.07 -7.13 -2.85
N TYR A 63 0.00 -5.87 -3.28
CA TYR A 63 -1.09 -5.23 -4.03
C TYR A 63 -1.40 -5.96 -5.34
N LEU A 64 -0.37 -6.38 -6.08
CA LEU A 64 -0.52 -7.14 -7.31
C LEU A 64 -1.01 -8.58 -7.07
N ASN A 65 -0.69 -9.17 -5.91
CA ASN A 65 -1.27 -10.46 -5.52
C ASN A 65 -2.76 -10.33 -5.21
N ASP A 66 -3.17 -9.27 -4.50
CA ASP A 66 -4.59 -8.98 -4.24
C ASP A 66 -5.35 -8.79 -5.56
N LEU A 67 -4.77 -8.03 -6.51
CA LEU A 67 -5.34 -7.83 -7.84
C LEU A 67 -5.51 -9.14 -8.61
N ARG A 68 -4.48 -9.99 -8.60
CA ARG A 68 -4.56 -11.31 -9.23
C ARG A 68 -5.63 -12.20 -8.58
N ALA A 69 -5.75 -12.15 -7.26
CA ALA A 69 -6.79 -12.89 -6.54
C ALA A 69 -8.19 -12.42 -6.92
N GLU A 70 -8.39 -11.10 -7.06
CA GLU A 70 -9.66 -10.50 -7.49
C GLU A 70 -10.01 -10.86 -8.94
N LEU A 71 -9.03 -10.87 -9.84
CA LEU A 71 -9.22 -11.33 -11.23
C LEU A 71 -9.52 -12.83 -11.34
N GLY A 72 -9.28 -13.60 -10.27
CA GLY A 72 -9.67 -15.00 -10.17
C GLY A 72 -9.01 -15.90 -11.22
N THR A 73 -9.84 -16.68 -11.93
CA THR A 73 -9.40 -17.68 -12.92
C THR A 73 -9.45 -17.18 -14.36
N VAL A 74 -9.56 -15.87 -14.57
CA VAL A 74 -9.59 -15.26 -15.91
C VAL A 74 -8.25 -15.48 -16.62
N VAL A 75 -8.31 -16.03 -17.85
CA VAL A 75 -7.12 -16.28 -18.68
C VAL A 75 -6.68 -15.02 -19.41
N ASP A 76 -7.63 -14.33 -20.03
CA ASP A 76 -7.42 -13.08 -20.77
C ASP A 76 -8.26 -11.97 -20.16
N VAL A 77 -7.60 -10.89 -19.77
CA VAL A 77 -8.21 -9.80 -18.98
C VAL A 77 -8.57 -8.64 -19.91
N ARG A 78 -9.83 -8.20 -19.89
CA ARG A 78 -10.28 -6.99 -20.61
C ARG A 78 -10.13 -5.74 -19.74
N PRO A 79 -10.05 -4.54 -20.34
CA PRO A 79 -9.90 -3.30 -19.58
C PRO A 79 -10.96 -3.09 -18.50
N ASP A 80 -12.20 -3.49 -18.76
CA ASP A 80 -13.31 -3.35 -17.81
C ASP A 80 -13.17 -4.31 -16.62
N ASP A 81 -12.69 -5.53 -16.84
CA ASP A 81 -12.42 -6.49 -15.77
C ASP A 81 -11.30 -5.97 -14.87
N LEU A 82 -10.22 -5.47 -15.47
CA LEU A 82 -9.09 -4.89 -14.75
C LEU A 82 -9.51 -3.64 -13.96
N ARG A 83 -10.32 -2.78 -14.58
CA ARG A 83 -10.88 -1.60 -13.93
C ARG A 83 -11.72 -1.99 -12.71
N ALA A 84 -12.62 -2.95 -12.88
CA ALA A 84 -13.46 -3.44 -11.79
C ALA A 84 -12.61 -4.00 -10.65
N ALA A 85 -11.63 -4.84 -10.96
CA ALA A 85 -10.73 -5.43 -9.97
C ALA A 85 -9.98 -4.36 -9.16
N PHE A 86 -9.40 -3.35 -9.82
CA PHE A 86 -8.75 -2.23 -9.14
C PHE A 86 -9.69 -1.47 -8.20
N CYS A 87 -10.90 -1.15 -8.66
CA CYS A 87 -11.91 -0.45 -7.85
C CYS A 87 -12.38 -1.27 -6.64
N ILE A 88 -12.41 -2.60 -6.76
CA ILE A 88 -12.78 -3.50 -5.67
C ILE A 88 -11.67 -3.54 -4.62
N ILE A 89 -10.43 -3.74 -5.04
CA ILE A 89 -9.33 -3.87 -4.08
C ILE A 89 -8.90 -2.52 -3.50
N ASP A 90 -9.05 -1.41 -4.21
CA ASP A 90 -8.55 -0.09 -3.80
C ASP A 90 -9.57 1.03 -4.05
N HIS A 91 -10.43 1.27 -3.05
CA HIS A 91 -11.44 2.34 -3.09
C HIS A 91 -10.85 3.76 -3.03
N GLY A 92 -9.57 3.91 -2.67
CA GLY A 92 -8.90 5.21 -2.64
C GLY A 92 -8.25 5.57 -3.98
N LEU A 93 -8.26 4.66 -4.95
CA LEU A 93 -7.62 4.86 -6.26
C LEU A 93 -8.36 5.93 -7.06
N THR A 94 -7.66 7.01 -7.39
CA THR A 94 -8.20 8.07 -8.23
C THR A 94 -8.41 7.61 -9.68
N GLU A 95 -9.44 8.14 -10.35
CA GLU A 95 -9.74 7.83 -11.75
C GLU A 95 -8.54 8.08 -12.67
N GLN A 96 -7.82 9.19 -12.47
CA GLN A 96 -6.61 9.52 -13.24
C GLN A 96 -5.50 8.47 -13.08
N THR A 97 -5.29 7.96 -11.86
CA THR A 97 -4.29 6.92 -11.61
C THR A 97 -4.72 5.61 -12.25
N LEU A 98 -6.00 5.25 -12.09
CA LEU A 98 -6.58 4.06 -12.70
C LEU A 98 -6.44 4.08 -14.23
N GLU A 99 -6.76 5.20 -14.89
CA GLU A 99 -6.54 5.38 -16.33
C GLU A 99 -5.06 5.18 -16.72
N SER A 100 -4.14 5.70 -15.90
CA SER A 100 -2.69 5.56 -16.12
C SER A 100 -2.24 4.11 -16.00
N TYR A 101 -2.75 3.37 -15.00
CA TYR A 101 -2.46 1.95 -14.82
C TYR A 101 -3.01 1.10 -15.97
N LEU A 102 -4.24 1.37 -16.43
CA LEU A 102 -4.83 0.70 -17.59
C LEU A 102 -4.01 0.98 -18.85
N SER A 103 -3.67 2.24 -19.12
CA SER A 103 -2.85 2.63 -20.27
C SER A 103 -1.50 1.91 -20.27
N TYR A 104 -0.87 1.83 -19.09
CA TYR A 104 0.39 1.12 -18.91
C TYR A 104 0.26 -0.40 -19.11
N ALA A 105 -0.78 -1.02 -18.56
CA ALA A 105 -1.08 -2.45 -18.69
C ALA A 105 -1.29 -2.87 -20.14
N TYR A 106 -2.04 -2.09 -20.92
CA TYR A 106 -2.36 -2.38 -22.32
C TYR A 106 -1.37 -1.77 -23.31
N GLN A 107 -0.42 -0.96 -22.84
CA GLN A 107 0.60 -0.29 -23.64
C GLN A 107 0.02 0.61 -24.74
N VAL A 108 -1.12 1.25 -24.46
CA VAL A 108 -1.80 2.18 -25.36
C VAL A 108 -2.27 3.40 -24.57
N PRO A 109 -2.36 4.59 -25.21
CA PRO A 109 -3.00 5.75 -24.60
C PRO A 109 -4.47 5.47 -24.28
N LYS A 110 -5.02 6.14 -23.26
CA LYS A 110 -6.41 5.92 -22.83
C LYS A 110 -7.43 6.15 -23.93
N GLU A 111 -7.16 7.08 -24.85
CA GLU A 111 -8.04 7.42 -25.97
C GLU A 111 -8.10 6.30 -27.03
N GLN A 112 -7.12 5.39 -27.02
CA GLN A 112 -6.97 4.29 -27.96
C GLN A 112 -7.24 2.93 -27.31
N LEU A 113 -7.63 2.91 -26.04
CA LEU A 113 -7.89 1.68 -25.32
C LEU A 113 -9.23 1.08 -25.77
N ASP A 114 -9.14 0.08 -26.65
CA ASP A 114 -10.30 -0.67 -27.14
C ASP A 114 -10.91 -1.50 -25.99
N PRO A 115 -12.20 -1.31 -25.65
CA PRO A 115 -12.88 -2.12 -24.63
C PRO A 115 -12.96 -3.62 -24.96
N ALA A 116 -12.79 -4.01 -26.22
CA ALA A 116 -12.80 -5.40 -26.66
C ALA A 116 -11.42 -6.08 -26.61
N VAL A 117 -10.33 -5.31 -26.42
CA VAL A 117 -8.99 -5.89 -26.32
C VAL A 117 -8.89 -6.76 -25.07
N SER A 118 -8.17 -7.87 -25.17
CA SER A 118 -7.81 -8.69 -24.03
C SER A 118 -6.35 -9.10 -24.13
N ILE A 119 -5.71 -9.29 -22.97
CA ILE A 119 -4.33 -9.77 -22.89
C ILE A 119 -4.23 -10.89 -21.85
N PRO A 120 -3.32 -11.86 -22.03
CA PRO A 120 -3.12 -12.91 -21.05
C PRO A 120 -2.76 -12.35 -19.67
N ILE A 121 -3.35 -12.91 -18.61
CA ILE A 121 -3.14 -12.44 -17.23
C ILE A 121 -1.65 -12.42 -16.84
N GLU A 122 -0.85 -13.38 -17.30
CA GLU A 122 0.59 -13.39 -17.02
C GLU A 122 1.33 -12.20 -17.64
N ILE A 123 0.97 -11.81 -18.87
CA ILE A 123 1.54 -10.64 -19.53
C ILE A 123 1.09 -9.36 -18.82
N LEU A 124 -0.18 -9.28 -18.44
CA LEU A 124 -0.72 -8.18 -17.65
C LEU A 124 0.07 -7.99 -16.34
N MET A 125 0.20 -9.07 -15.56
CA MET A 125 0.89 -9.04 -14.28
C MET A 125 2.37 -8.70 -14.42
N GLN A 126 3.05 -9.24 -15.43
CA GLN A 126 4.44 -8.88 -15.74
C GLN A 126 4.59 -7.38 -16.04
N ARG A 127 3.69 -6.83 -16.87
CA ARG A 127 3.70 -5.39 -17.17
C ARG A 127 3.50 -4.60 -15.89
N LEU A 128 2.42 -4.82 -15.14
CA LEU A 128 2.15 -4.10 -13.89
C LEU A 128 3.31 -4.22 -12.88
N MET A 129 3.99 -5.36 -12.80
CA MET A 129 5.17 -5.55 -11.95
C MET A 129 6.35 -4.62 -12.30
N THR A 130 6.45 -4.16 -13.55
CA THR A 130 7.50 -3.22 -13.99
C THR A 130 7.08 -1.75 -13.87
N GLY A 131 5.79 -1.45 -13.80
CA GLY A 131 5.28 -0.07 -13.73
C GLY A 131 5.30 0.52 -12.33
N ASP A 132 5.18 1.83 -12.17
CA ASP A 132 4.96 2.42 -10.85
C ASP A 132 3.50 2.23 -10.43
N ILE A 133 3.22 1.08 -9.80
CA ILE A 133 1.91 0.68 -9.32
C ILE A 133 1.96 0.58 -7.81
N HIS A 134 1.13 1.36 -7.13
CA HIS A 134 1.00 1.35 -5.68
C HIS A 134 -0.46 1.59 -5.27
N ARG A 135 -0.82 1.05 -4.10
CA ARG A 135 -2.12 1.18 -3.47
C ARG A 135 -2.28 2.60 -2.90
N GLN A 136 -3.42 3.25 -3.12
CA GLN A 136 -3.74 4.59 -2.63
C GLN A 136 -4.68 4.59 -1.43
N GLY A 137 -5.68 3.70 -1.44
CA GLY A 137 -6.63 3.51 -0.35
C GLY A 137 -6.16 2.49 0.69
N ALA A 138 -6.61 2.67 1.93
CA ALA A 138 -6.48 1.62 2.93
C ALA A 138 -7.31 0.42 2.48
N ALA A 139 -6.69 -0.77 2.47
CA ALA A 139 -7.45 -2.01 2.32
C ALA A 139 -8.51 -2.05 3.42
N VAL A 140 -9.76 -2.30 3.06
CA VAL A 140 -10.84 -2.41 4.05
C VAL A 140 -10.61 -3.67 4.87
N GLY A 141 -9.92 -3.50 5.99
CA GLY A 141 -9.72 -4.51 7.04
C GLY A 141 -10.32 -3.99 8.34
N GLN A 142 -11.63 -4.22 8.50
CA GLN A 142 -12.49 -4.02 9.67
C GLN A 142 -12.57 -2.61 10.29
N PRO A 143 -13.79 -2.03 10.45
CA PRO A 143 -13.98 -0.92 11.36
C PRO A 143 -13.62 -1.43 12.77
N GLN A 144 -12.70 -0.72 13.45
CA GLN A 144 -12.56 -0.85 14.89
C GLN A 144 -13.92 -0.47 15.50
N HIS A 145 -14.71 -1.49 15.84
CA HIS A 145 -15.84 -1.35 16.75
C HIS A 145 -15.29 -0.75 18.04
N ALA A 146 -15.48 0.56 18.23
CA ALA A 146 -15.44 1.11 19.56
C ALA A 146 -16.55 0.42 20.37
N PRO A 147 -16.25 -0.28 21.47
CA PRO A 147 -17.31 -0.75 22.36
C PRO A 147 -18.01 0.48 22.96
N PRO A 148 -19.35 0.45 23.10
CA PRO A 148 -20.06 1.51 23.81
C PRO A 148 -19.56 1.57 25.26
N PRO A 149 -19.55 2.75 25.90
CA PRO A 149 -19.19 2.86 27.30
C PRO A 149 -20.23 2.07 28.12
N HIS A 150 -19.78 0.99 28.75
CA HIS A 150 -20.52 0.33 29.80
C HIS A 150 -20.63 1.30 30.98
N THR A 151 -21.81 1.87 31.18
CA THR A 151 -22.18 2.46 32.46
C THR A 151 -22.19 1.33 33.48
N ALA A 152 -21.25 1.38 34.42
CA ALA A 152 -21.15 0.42 35.51
C ALA A 152 -22.45 0.44 36.32
N GLU A 153 -23.05 -0.75 36.47
CA GLU A 153 -24.02 -1.02 37.52
C GLU A 153 -23.33 -0.86 38.88
N GLU A 154 -23.77 0.12 39.65
CA GLU A 154 -23.47 0.22 41.08
C GLU A 154 -24.48 -0.67 41.82
N THR A 155 -24.13 -1.94 41.99
CA THR A 155 -24.76 -2.79 43.01
C THR A 155 -23.94 -2.69 44.29
N ASP A 156 -24.41 -1.88 45.23
CA ASP A 156 -23.96 -1.97 46.63
C ASP A 156 -24.98 -2.78 47.43
N HIS A 157 -24.50 -3.83 48.09
CA HIS A 157 -25.24 -4.68 49.01
C HIS A 157 -24.44 -4.80 50.32
N SER A 158 -24.90 -4.05 51.33
CA SER A 158 -25.08 -4.42 52.74
C SER A 158 -23.89 -4.83 53.64
N GLY A 159 -23.83 -4.19 54.82
CA GLY A 159 -23.15 -4.61 56.06
C GLY A 159 -22.40 -3.41 56.69
N ILE A 160 -22.75 -2.86 57.86
CA ILE A 160 -23.08 -3.42 59.18
C ILE A 160 -24.14 -2.54 59.87
#